data_AF-A0A9D4QGJ4-F1
#
_entry.id   AF-A0A9D4QGJ4-F1
#
_cell.length_a   1.000
_cell.length_b   1.000
_cell.length_c   1.000
_cell.angle_alpha   90.00
_cell.angle_beta   90.00
_cell.angle_gamma   90.00
#
_symmetry.space_group_name_H-M   'P 1'
#
loop_
_entity.id
_entity.type
_entity.pdbx_description
1 polymer ?
#
loop_
_entity_poly.entity_id
_entity_poly.type
_entity_poly.pdbx_seq_one_letter_code
_entity_poly.pdbx_strand_id
1 'polypeptide(L)'
;MAEFLWQSVRAGFPARPRLTSAGNGVTYLGDARVPAAVEHVLNKGPKCSFQPRSTRPELLSHVHRFGQRVQEQDQQRAIGDGIDCLMRTVSDQPVPRPPLGKLMVLTSDKEGGFVVLPEGMYQNKALEAVHKNFKAVLFCPKKRKSAA
;
A
#
# COMPACT_ATOMS: atom_id res chain seq x y z
N MET A 1 -16.03 27.76 -12.69
CA MET A 1 -15.00 28.81 -12.82
C MET A 1 -13.63 28.39 -12.29
N ALA A 2 -13.54 27.63 -11.19
CA ALA A 2 -12.25 27.17 -10.63
C ALA A 2 -11.44 26.21 -11.53
N GLU A 3 -12.10 25.36 -12.33
CA GLU A 3 -11.39 24.43 -13.23
C GLU A 3 -10.56 25.13 -14.31
N PHE A 4 -11.07 26.24 -14.85
CA PHE A 4 -10.36 27.02 -15.87
C PHE A 4 -9.06 27.59 -15.31
N LEU A 5 -9.12 28.20 -14.11
CA LEU A 5 -7.93 28.70 -13.42
C LEU A 5 -6.92 27.57 -13.12
N TRP A 6 -7.40 26.39 -12.74
CA TRP A 6 -6.53 25.24 -12.48
C TRP A 6 -5.81 24.74 -13.75
N GLN A 7 -6.50 24.73 -14.90
CA GLN A 7 -5.90 24.35 -16.17
C GLN A 7 -4.86 25.38 -16.65
N SER A 8 -5.14 26.67 -16.50
CA SER A 8 -4.20 27.74 -16.89
C SER A 8 -2.93 27.73 -16.04
N VAL A 9 -3.04 27.51 -14.73
CA VAL A 9 -1.86 27.45 -13.84
C VAL A 9 -1.07 26.15 -14.06
N ARG A 10 -1.72 25.02 -14.41
CA ARG A 10 -1.04 23.74 -14.68
C ARG A 10 -0.03 23.80 -15.81
N ALA A 11 -0.30 24.59 -16.85
CA ALA A 11 0.57 24.71 -18.01
C ALA A 11 1.90 25.42 -17.69
N GLY A 12 1.94 26.24 -16.65
CA GLY A 12 3.12 27.01 -16.24
C GLY A 12 4.02 26.32 -15.22
N PHE A 13 3.61 25.19 -14.63
CA PHE A 13 4.49 24.46 -13.73
C PHE A 13 5.60 23.79 -14.54
N PRO A 14 6.87 23.92 -14.14
CA PRO A 14 7.94 23.16 -14.76
C PRO A 14 7.56 21.68 -14.67
N ALA A 15 7.51 21.02 -15.83
CA ALA A 15 7.30 19.59 -15.88
C ALA A 15 8.40 18.97 -15.03
N ARG A 16 8.03 18.48 -13.83
CA ARG A 16 8.98 17.79 -12.97
C ARG A 16 9.53 16.67 -13.86
N PRO A 17 10.84 16.62 -14.13
CA PRO A 17 11.39 15.56 -14.95
C PRO A 17 10.87 14.29 -14.32
N ARG A 18 10.08 13.51 -15.07
CA ARG A 18 9.76 12.16 -14.66
C ARG A 18 11.14 11.54 -14.63
N LEU A 19 11.71 11.44 -13.43
CA LEU A 19 12.70 10.42 -13.15
C LEU A 19 11.98 9.17 -13.62
N THR A 20 12.31 8.72 -14.83
CA THR A 20 12.03 7.38 -15.29
C THR A 20 12.67 6.55 -14.20
N SER A 21 11.86 6.18 -13.19
CA SER A 21 12.34 5.42 -12.05
C SER A 21 12.85 4.15 -12.68
N ALA A 22 14.17 4.07 -12.78
CA ALA A 22 14.87 2.95 -13.37
C ALA A 22 14.73 1.69 -12.51
N GLY A 23 13.82 1.68 -11.54
CA GLY A 23 13.53 0.55 -10.70
C GLY A 23 12.05 0.44 -10.40
N ASN A 24 11.31 -0.23 -11.29
CA ASN A 24 10.31 -1.21 -10.83
C ASN A 24 11.06 -2.41 -10.20
N GLY A 25 12.01 -2.10 -9.32
CA GLY A 25 13.11 -2.97 -8.95
C GLY A 25 13.07 -3.26 -7.46
N VAL A 26 13.66 -4.39 -7.12
CA VAL A 26 13.90 -4.78 -5.74
C VAL A 26 15.23 -4.20 -5.32
N THR A 27 15.23 -3.31 -4.32
CA THR A 27 16.45 -2.80 -3.69
C THR A 27 16.78 -3.66 -2.49
N TYR A 28 17.95 -4.29 -2.51
CA TYR A 28 18.44 -5.08 -1.39
C TYR A 28 19.30 -4.23 -0.47
N LEU A 29 19.03 -4.26 0.83
CA LEU A 29 19.90 -3.67 1.85
C LEU A 29 20.65 -4.77 2.59
N GLY A 30 21.97 -4.62 2.68
CA GLY A 30 22.85 -5.63 3.30
C GLY A 30 23.11 -6.81 2.38
N ASP A 31 23.14 -8.01 2.96
CA ASP A 31 23.41 -9.29 2.33
C ASP A 31 22.13 -10.07 1.94
N ALA A 32 20.96 -9.41 2.02
CA ALA A 32 19.68 -10.02 1.67
C ALA A 32 19.64 -10.49 0.21
N ARG A 33 19.18 -11.72 -0.02
CA ARG A 33 18.87 -12.27 -1.34
C ARG A 33 17.53 -12.98 -1.29
N VAL A 34 16.67 -12.71 -2.27
CA VAL A 34 15.39 -13.43 -2.41
C VAL A 34 15.49 -14.47 -3.54
N PRO A 35 14.73 -15.57 -3.47
CA PRO A 35 14.65 -16.49 -4.59
C PRO A 35 14.10 -15.81 -5.86
N ALA A 36 14.56 -16.22 -7.04
CA ALA A 36 14.18 -15.62 -8.33
C ALA A 36 12.66 -15.58 -8.57
N ALA A 37 11.92 -16.58 -8.09
CA ALA A 37 10.46 -16.60 -8.16
C ALA A 37 9.81 -15.43 -7.40
N VAL A 38 10.39 -15.05 -6.25
CA VAL A 38 9.93 -13.92 -5.44
C VAL A 38 10.32 -12.61 -6.09
N GLU A 39 11.54 -12.51 -6.58
CA GLU A 39 12.04 -11.33 -7.29
C GLU A 39 11.16 -11.00 -8.49
N HIS A 40 10.76 -12.01 -9.27
CA HIS A 40 9.84 -11.81 -10.40
C HIS A 40 8.49 -11.21 -9.97
N VAL A 41 7.95 -11.62 -8.81
CA VAL A 41 6.71 -11.07 -8.27
C VAL A 41 6.91 -9.64 -7.78
N LEU A 42 8.01 -9.37 -7.06
CA LEU A 42 8.33 -8.04 -6.54
C LEU A 42 8.61 -7.04 -7.67
N ASN A 43 9.23 -7.46 -8.78
CA ASN A 43 9.47 -6.61 -9.95
C ASN A 43 8.16 -6.17 -10.66
N LYS A 44 7.02 -6.82 -10.40
CA LYS A 44 5.71 -6.34 -10.86
C LYS A 44 5.20 -5.12 -10.07
N GLY A 45 5.87 -4.79 -8.96
CA GLY A 45 5.61 -3.62 -8.14
C GLY A 45 4.61 -3.83 -6.99
N PRO A 46 4.48 -2.83 -6.09
CA PRO A 46 3.65 -2.84 -4.89
C PRO A 46 2.19 -3.19 -5.18
N LYS A 47 1.65 -2.68 -6.29
CA LYS A 47 0.26 -2.91 -6.70
C LYS A 47 -0.04 -4.36 -7.11
N CYS A 48 0.98 -5.12 -7.52
CA CYS A 48 0.83 -6.47 -8.06
C CYS A 48 1.33 -7.57 -7.11
N SER A 49 2.03 -7.19 -6.04
CA SER A 49 2.78 -8.12 -5.19
C SER A 49 1.94 -8.89 -4.17
N PHE A 50 0.86 -8.28 -3.67
CA PHE A 50 0.10 -8.85 -2.57
C PHE A 50 -1.38 -8.60 -2.80
N GLN A 51 -2.08 -9.63 -3.28
CA GLN A 51 -3.53 -9.61 -3.26
C GLN A 51 -3.99 -9.48 -1.79
N PRO A 52 -4.93 -8.58 -1.47
CA PRO A 52 -5.52 -8.52 -0.15
C PRO A 52 -6.13 -9.89 0.19
N ARG A 53 -6.02 -10.31 1.45
CA ARG A 53 -6.60 -11.58 1.96
C ARG A 53 -8.13 -11.47 2.13
N SER A 54 -8.80 -10.81 1.20
CA SER A 54 -10.24 -10.65 1.27
C SER A 54 -10.92 -11.88 0.69
N THR A 55 -11.85 -12.45 1.45
CA THR A 55 -12.67 -13.55 0.94
C THR A 55 -13.62 -13.05 -0.15
N ARG A 56 -14.14 -13.93 -1.01
CA ARG A 56 -15.12 -13.53 -2.04
C ARG A 56 -16.33 -12.77 -1.48
N PRO A 57 -16.95 -13.21 -0.36
CA PRO A 57 -18.03 -12.46 0.27
C PRO A 57 -17.61 -11.06 0.74
N GLU A 58 -16.38 -10.92 1.27
CA GLU A 58 -15.85 -9.61 1.66
C GLU A 58 -15.65 -8.69 0.45
N LEU A 59 -15.10 -9.22 -0.65
CA LEU A 59 -14.94 -8.45 -1.90
C LEU A 59 -16.28 -7.99 -2.46
N LEU A 60 -17.31 -8.85 -2.46
CA LEU A 60 -18.66 -8.47 -2.83
C LEU A 60 -19.23 -7.39 -1.89
N SER A 61 -19.01 -7.54 -0.58
CA SER A 61 -19.42 -6.54 0.41
C SER A 61 -18.79 -5.18 0.15
N HIS A 62 -17.52 -5.15 -0.29
CA HIS A 62 -16.85 -3.93 -0.70
C HIS A 62 -17.51 -3.31 -1.93
N VAL A 63 -17.79 -4.10 -2.98
CA VAL A 63 -18.47 -3.61 -4.19
C VAL A 63 -19.82 -2.97 -3.83
N HIS A 64 -20.63 -3.64 -3.00
CA HIS A 64 -21.91 -3.08 -2.56
C HIS A 64 -21.75 -1.78 -1.76
N ARG A 65 -20.79 -1.73 -0.82
CA ARG A 65 -20.51 -0.52 -0.03
C ARG A 65 -20.04 0.65 -0.90
N PHE A 66 -19.27 0.37 -1.96
CA PHE A 66 -18.88 1.41 -2.92
C PHE A 66 -20.06 1.86 -3.77
N GLY A 67 -20.88 0.92 -4.27
CA GLY A 67 -22.10 1.22 -5.02
C GLY A 67 -23.06 2.14 -4.25
N GLN A 68 -23.22 1.93 -2.95
CA GLN A 68 -24.05 2.78 -2.08
C GLN A 68 -23.59 4.25 -1.97
N ARG A 69 -22.35 4.56 -2.38
CA ARG A 69 -21.81 5.92 -2.38
C ARG A 69 -21.96 6.62 -3.73
N VAL A 70 -22.38 5.89 -4.76
CA VAL A 70 -22.66 6.40 -6.10
C VAL A 70 -24.08 6.97 -6.11
N GLN A 71 -24.37 7.88 -7.04
CA GLN A 71 -25.74 8.39 -7.23
C GLN A 71 -26.71 7.24 -7.53
N GLU A 72 -27.95 7.36 -7.04
CA GLU A 72 -28.96 6.29 -7.09
C GLU A 72 -29.21 5.77 -8.52
N GLN A 73 -29.17 6.66 -9.52
CA GLN A 73 -29.34 6.31 -10.94
C GLN A 73 -28.22 5.40 -11.48
N ASP A 74 -27.01 5.52 -10.94
CA ASP A 74 -25.82 4.79 -11.39
C ASP A 74 -25.45 3.62 -10.45
N GLN A 75 -26.13 3.49 -9.31
CA GLN A 75 -25.77 2.52 -8.27
C GLN A 75 -25.80 1.07 -8.77
N GLN A 76 -26.85 0.67 -9.49
CA GLN A 76 -26.98 -0.69 -10.03
C GLN A 76 -25.89 -0.98 -11.06
N ARG A 77 -25.57 -0.01 -11.91
CA ARG A 77 -24.50 -0.12 -12.90
C ARG A 77 -23.14 -0.26 -12.24
N ALA A 78 -22.83 0.58 -11.24
CA ALA A 78 -21.57 0.52 -10.51
C ALA A 78 -21.38 -0.82 -9.76
N ILE A 79 -22.45 -1.38 -9.18
CA ILE A 79 -22.42 -2.71 -8.55
C ILE A 79 -22.17 -3.79 -9.62
N GLY A 80 -22.89 -3.73 -10.74
CA GLY A 80 -22.73 -4.68 -11.86
C GLY A 80 -21.30 -4.69 -12.41
N ASP A 81 -20.76 -3.52 -12.74
CA ASP A 81 -19.38 -3.35 -13.21
C ASP A 81 -18.35 -3.88 -12.19
N GLY A 82 -18.61 -3.64 -10.89
CA GLY A 82 -17.77 -4.13 -9.80
C GLY A 82 -17.78 -5.66 -9.69
N ILE A 83 -18.95 -6.30 -9.81
CA ILE A 83 -19.07 -7.77 -9.82
C ILE A 83 -18.38 -8.36 -11.05
N ASP A 84 -18.60 -7.80 -12.23
CA ASP A 84 -17.96 -8.24 -13.48
C ASP A 84 -16.43 -8.15 -13.37
N CYS A 85 -15.91 -7.08 -12.79
CA CYS A 85 -14.49 -6.92 -12.52
C CYS A 85 -13.96 -8.01 -11.58
N LEU A 86 -14.68 -8.29 -10.48
CA LEU A 86 -14.30 -9.36 -9.54
C LEU A 86 -14.29 -10.73 -10.22
N MET A 87 -15.29 -11.04 -11.03
CA MET A 87 -15.38 -12.32 -11.74
C MET A 87 -14.25 -12.52 -12.74
N ARG A 88 -13.72 -11.44 -13.33
CA ARG A 88 -12.58 -11.48 -14.27
C ARG A 88 -11.22 -11.50 -13.59
N THR A 89 -11.10 -10.95 -12.38
CA THR A 89 -9.80 -10.69 -11.74
C THR A 89 -9.50 -11.59 -10.55
N VAL A 90 -10.52 -12.13 -9.88
CA VAL A 90 -10.34 -12.98 -8.70
C VAL A 90 -10.20 -14.42 -9.13
N SER A 91 -8.96 -14.90 -9.21
CA SER A 91 -8.69 -16.32 -9.30
C SER A 91 -9.16 -17.04 -8.03
N ASP A 92 -9.76 -18.23 -8.19
CA ASP A 92 -10.04 -19.17 -7.09
C ASP A 92 -8.77 -19.65 -6.39
N GLN A 93 -7.62 -19.56 -7.07
CA GLN A 93 -6.37 -20.00 -6.51
C GLN A 93 -5.76 -18.88 -5.66
N PRO A 94 -5.65 -19.07 -4.34
CA PRO A 94 -4.91 -18.13 -3.53
C PRO A 94 -3.47 -18.11 -4.05
N VAL A 95 -3.00 -16.96 -4.54
CA VAL A 95 -1.60 -16.83 -4.92
C VAL A 95 -0.78 -16.98 -3.65
N PRO A 96 -0.02 -18.08 -3.48
CA PRO A 96 0.73 -18.29 -2.26
C PRO A 96 1.75 -17.15 -2.18
N ARG A 97 1.75 -16.43 -1.06
CA ARG A 97 2.85 -15.51 -0.79
C ARG A 97 4.10 -16.37 -0.68
N PRO A 98 5.11 -16.16 -1.53
CA PRO A 98 6.32 -16.93 -1.41
C PRO A 98 6.89 -16.72 0.01
N PRO A 99 7.39 -17.77 0.66
CA PRO A 99 7.97 -17.65 1.98
C PRO A 99 9.20 -16.74 1.88
N LEU A 100 9.12 -15.57 2.52
CA LEU A 100 10.22 -14.59 2.56
C LEU A 100 11.27 -14.97 3.61
N GLY A 101 11.07 -16.05 4.37
CA GLY A 101 11.97 -16.48 5.43
C GLY A 101 12.12 -15.40 6.50
N LYS A 102 13.37 -15.04 6.83
CA LYS A 102 13.73 -13.95 7.77
C LYS A 102 13.97 -12.61 7.05
N LEU A 103 13.41 -12.43 5.86
CA LEU A 103 13.51 -11.19 5.10
C LEU A 103 12.25 -10.36 5.27
N MET A 104 12.45 -9.07 5.46
CA MET A 104 11.38 -8.09 5.51
C MET A 104 11.33 -7.36 4.17
N VAL A 105 10.14 -7.27 3.59
CA VAL A 105 9.87 -6.57 2.34
C VAL A 105 9.04 -5.34 2.65
N LEU A 106 9.57 -4.16 2.33
CA LEU A 106 8.91 -2.88 2.55
C LEU A 106 8.61 -2.21 1.22
N THR A 107 7.47 -1.52 1.13
CA THR A 107 7.14 -0.69 -0.03
C THR A 107 7.84 0.65 0.08
N SER A 108 8.60 1.03 -0.95
CA SER A 108 9.20 2.37 -1.04
C SER A 108 8.12 3.39 -1.39
N ASP A 109 7.84 4.30 -0.45
CA ASP A 109 6.84 5.37 -0.58
C ASP A 109 7.14 6.31 -1.77
N LYS A 110 8.43 6.53 -2.07
CA LYS A 110 8.86 7.51 -3.07
C LYS A 110 9.13 6.95 -4.47
N GLU A 111 9.48 5.67 -4.57
CA GLU A 111 9.96 5.09 -5.83
C GLU A 111 9.05 4.01 -6.38
N GLY A 112 8.02 3.60 -5.63
CA GLY A 112 7.09 2.56 -6.09
C GLY A 112 7.75 1.19 -6.26
N GLY A 113 8.92 0.96 -5.65
CA GLY A 113 9.64 -0.32 -5.62
C GLY A 113 9.55 -1.01 -4.25
N PHE A 114 10.30 -2.10 -4.11
CA PHE A 114 10.45 -2.81 -2.84
C PHE A 114 11.84 -2.65 -2.28
N VAL A 115 11.91 -2.54 -0.95
CA VAL A 115 13.15 -2.64 -0.20
C VAL A 115 13.13 -3.95 0.56
N VAL A 116 14.13 -4.80 0.33
CA VAL A 116 14.31 -6.07 1.01
C VAL A 116 15.50 -5.97 1.94
N LEU A 117 15.31 -6.35 3.20
CA LEU A 117 16.35 -6.32 4.20
C LEU A 117 16.22 -7.48 5.19
N PRO A 118 17.31 -7.91 5.84
CA PRO A 118 17.24 -8.90 6.90
C PRO A 118 16.41 -8.42 8.09
N GLU A 119 15.73 -9.34 8.77
CA GLU A 119 14.88 -9.04 9.93
C GLU A 119 15.60 -8.22 11.01
N GLY A 120 16.85 -8.56 11.36
CA GLY A 120 17.62 -7.80 12.35
C GLY A 120 17.86 -6.34 11.94
N MET A 121 18.16 -6.10 10.66
CA MET A 121 18.33 -4.76 10.13
C MET A 121 17.00 -3.98 10.13
N TYR A 122 15.89 -4.68 9.85
CA TYR A 122 14.56 -4.10 9.93
C TYR A 122 14.22 -3.65 11.34
N GLN A 123 14.43 -4.51 12.35
CA GLN A 123 14.15 -4.18 13.74
C GLN A 123 14.99 -2.96 14.21
N ASN A 124 16.27 -2.92 13.86
CA ASN A 124 17.14 -1.79 14.19
C ASN A 124 16.64 -0.48 13.56
N LYS A 125 16.35 -0.48 12.25
CA LYS A 125 15.80 0.69 11.56
C LYS A 125 14.42 1.11 12.09
N ALA A 126 13.59 0.14 12.47
CA ALA A 126 12.28 0.41 13.05
C ALA A 126 12.43 1.11 14.41
N LEU A 127 13.32 0.63 15.28
CA LEU A 127 13.62 1.27 16.56
C LEU A 127 14.19 2.69 16.36
N GLU A 128 15.16 2.85 15.46
CA GLU A 128 15.69 4.17 15.11
C GLU A 128 14.59 5.13 14.63
N ALA A 129 13.68 4.65 13.77
CA ALA A 129 12.55 5.45 13.30
C ALA A 129 11.59 5.82 14.44
N VAL A 130 11.36 4.91 15.40
CA VAL A 130 10.56 5.21 16.59
C VAL A 130 11.23 6.28 17.43
N HIS A 131 12.51 6.11 17.78
CA HIS A 131 13.25 7.09 18.57
C HIS A 131 13.36 8.46 17.89
N LYS A 132 13.43 8.50 16.57
CA LYS A 132 13.47 9.74 15.79
C LYS A 132 12.14 10.49 15.78
N ASN A 133 11.03 9.78 15.62
CA ASN A 133 9.71 10.40 15.42
C ASN A 133 8.90 10.54 16.71
N PHE A 134 9.18 9.73 17.72
CA PHE A 134 8.47 9.73 19.00
C PHE A 134 9.37 10.20 20.12
N LYS A 135 8.97 11.28 20.78
CA LYS A 135 9.60 11.74 22.03
C LYS A 135 8.93 11.02 23.20
N ALA A 136 9.72 10.52 24.15
CA ALA A 136 9.18 9.96 25.38
C ALA A 136 8.38 11.04 26.11
N VAL A 137 7.07 10.83 26.23
CA VAL A 137 6.21 11.69 27.04
C VAL A 137 6.23 11.10 28.45
N LEU A 138 6.89 11.79 29.38
CA LEU A 138 6.77 11.51 30.81
C LEU A 138 5.37 11.95 31.26
N PHE A 139 4.36 11.16 30.92
CA PHE A 139 3.01 11.40 31.39
C PHE A 139 2.91 10.92 32.83
N CYS A 140 2.97 11.86 33.78
CA CYS A 140 2.49 11.60 35.13
C CYS A 140 0.96 11.66 35.10
N PRO A 141 0.22 10.55 35.23
CA PRO A 141 -1.23 10.60 35.28
C PRO A 141 -1.67 11.50 36.44
N LYS A 142 -2.34 12.61 36.12
CA LYS A 142 -2.96 13.46 37.14
C LYS A 142 -3.91 12.60 37.96
N LYS A 143 -3.72 12.60 39.29
CA LYS A 143 -4.49 11.81 40.27
C LYS A 143 -5.97 11.77 39.88
N ARG A 144 -6.50 10.57 39.66
CA ARG A 144 -7.96 10.36 39.51
C ARG A 144 -8.63 10.83 40.80
N LYS A 145 -9.62 11.71 40.69
CA LYS A 145 -10.55 12.00 41.79
C LYS A 145 -11.29 10.70 42.10
N SER A 146 -11.12 10.19 43.32
CA SER A 146 -11.97 9.12 43.85
C SER A 146 -13.39 9.65 43.93
N ALA A 147 -14.34 9.00 43.26
CA ALA A 147 -15.76 9.24 43.51
C ALA A 147 -16.06 8.77 44.94
N ALA A 148 -16.65 9.67 45.72
CA ALA A 148 -17.18 9.39 47.05
C ALA A 148 -18.62 8.88 46.93
#